data_AF-Q2H7L8-F1
#
_entry.id   AF-Q2H7L8-F1
#
_cell.length_a   1.000
_cell.length_b   1.000
_cell.length_c   1.000
_cell.angle_alpha   90.00
_cell.angle_beta   90.00
_cell.angle_gamma   90.00
#
_symmetry.space_group_name_H-M   'P 1'
#
loop_
_entity.id
_entity.type
_entity.pdbx_description
1 polymer ?
#
loop_
_entity_poly.entity_id
_entity_poly.type
_entity_poly.pdbx_seq_one_letter_code
_entity_poly.pdbx_strand_id
1 'polypeptide(L)'
;MSARGQKQGTQPSAQRTSPNRGGKAPVANPRGVPPPPPPPPPPQQPPVNPPQRPAVQQRPKTPPENSIGIGIETEFYLASRQNETHQSLRLFAKAMVEKYHAEIGPSSRLPKMHSLVGDLYRGPHGMRHTEWALHHDPTCETTNSPWGIELVSPILTAYKGGEVWRESVSQMWRFLSLRYGVTADASCSTHVHLSLARGFSLTQLKRLAQAVIYFECAVEALMPPDRRGNEYARSNWIDNKHLAYKNLNRDQSMLAIEACKSQEEVIALMNPDKSKYFGVNFLALERYKTVEFRRGAASTKLNDVFMWVEFAMTFLQASIQLPSKNDFSRFQPTVGGLRNFFDNAHLVEDPGMNQRKYLDLLFHGHASNQRAEPIPVKLETLSKEKKAKLSKKIEADKQSNPMLDKIGDATREGIL
;
A
#
# COMPACT_ATOMS: atom_id res chain seq x y z
N MET A 1 14.56 -8.22 59.01
CA MET A 1 14.80 -8.85 60.32
C MET A 1 14.35 -10.30 60.23
N SER A 2 15.30 -11.23 60.47
CA SER A 2 15.23 -12.66 60.89
C SER A 2 13.90 -13.42 60.85
N ALA A 3 13.80 -14.73 60.51
CA ALA A 3 14.81 -15.79 60.40
C ALA A 3 14.25 -17.08 59.73
N ARG A 4 15.19 -17.82 59.11
CA ARG A 4 15.46 -19.29 59.11
C ARG A 4 14.44 -20.32 58.58
N GLY A 5 14.96 -21.18 57.69
CA GLY A 5 14.57 -22.58 57.51
C GLY A 5 15.30 -23.28 56.35
N GLN A 6 16.42 -23.97 56.63
CA GLN A 6 17.22 -24.81 55.70
C GLN A 6 16.80 -26.30 55.75
N LYS A 7 16.98 -27.04 54.64
CA LYS A 7 17.62 -28.38 54.47
C LYS A 7 17.40 -28.87 53.01
N GLN A 8 18.42 -28.98 52.14
CA GLN A 8 19.50 -29.99 51.95
C GLN A 8 19.07 -31.36 51.38
N GLY A 9 19.78 -31.80 50.32
CA GLY A 9 19.85 -33.18 49.80
C GLY A 9 20.06 -33.28 48.28
N THR A 10 21.23 -32.95 47.72
CA THR A 10 22.33 -33.85 47.24
C THR A 10 22.04 -34.74 46.01
N GLN A 11 22.75 -34.44 44.91
CA GLN A 11 23.05 -35.30 43.75
C GLN A 11 24.08 -36.39 44.11
N PRO A 12 24.28 -37.41 43.23
CA PRO A 12 25.58 -37.42 42.55
C PRO A 12 25.56 -37.88 41.07
N SER A 13 26.55 -37.37 40.36
CA SER A 13 27.04 -37.72 39.03
C SER A 13 28.08 -38.84 39.06
N ALA A 14 28.18 -39.69 38.02
CA ALA A 14 29.47 -40.18 37.47
C ALA A 14 29.30 -40.98 36.16
N GLN A 15 30.27 -40.80 35.27
CA GLN A 15 30.43 -41.34 33.91
C GLN A 15 31.42 -42.54 33.87
N ARG A 16 31.29 -43.36 32.80
CA ARG A 16 32.33 -44.13 32.05
C ARG A 16 33.14 -45.18 32.83
N THR A 17 33.35 -46.43 32.37
CA THR A 17 34.13 -46.86 31.19
C THR A 17 33.96 -48.39 30.95
N SER A 18 34.19 -48.88 29.71
CA SER A 18 34.40 -50.31 29.36
C SER A 18 35.86 -50.75 29.62
N PRO A 19 36.22 -52.05 29.65
CA PRO A 19 36.60 -52.77 28.40
C PRO A 19 36.42 -54.31 28.34
N ASN A 20 36.02 -54.80 27.16
CA ASN A 20 36.59 -55.82 26.27
C ASN A 20 37.33 -57.13 26.73
N ARG A 21 37.08 -58.18 25.91
CA ARG A 21 37.89 -59.39 25.53
C ARG A 21 37.84 -60.70 26.34
N GLY A 22 37.29 -61.76 25.70
CA GLY A 22 38.10 -62.79 25.01
C GLY A 22 38.07 -64.26 25.50
N GLY A 23 37.92 -65.22 24.55
CA GLY A 23 38.38 -66.64 24.61
C GLY A 23 37.27 -67.71 24.49
N LYS A 24 36.99 -68.33 23.32
CA LYS A 24 37.55 -69.59 22.72
C LYS A 24 37.36 -70.84 23.63
N ALA A 25 36.90 -72.04 23.21
CA ALA A 25 37.16 -72.83 21.99
C ALA A 25 36.11 -74.01 21.81
N PRO A 26 36.18 -74.85 20.74
CA PRO A 26 35.04 -75.54 20.08
C PRO A 26 35.05 -77.10 20.18
N VAL A 27 34.30 -77.78 19.27
CA VAL A 27 34.37 -79.20 18.74
C VAL A 27 32.95 -79.83 18.78
N ALA A 28 32.34 -80.50 17.79
CA ALA A 28 32.67 -80.90 16.42
C ALA A 28 31.36 -81.02 15.60
N ASN A 29 31.49 -80.83 14.28
CA ASN A 29 30.48 -81.12 13.26
C ASN A 29 30.65 -82.59 12.80
N PRO A 30 29.61 -83.29 12.29
CA PRO A 30 29.71 -83.56 10.85
C PRO A 30 28.39 -83.58 10.07
N ARG A 31 28.48 -82.91 8.91
CA ARG A 31 28.05 -83.37 7.57
C ARG A 31 26.56 -83.34 7.24
N GLY A 32 26.15 -82.20 6.68
CA GLY A 32 25.10 -82.09 5.67
C GLY A 32 25.54 -81.06 4.63
N VAL A 33 25.41 -81.40 3.35
CA VAL A 33 25.85 -80.65 2.16
C VAL A 33 25.29 -79.21 2.14
N PRO A 34 26.08 -78.16 1.82
CA PRO A 34 25.57 -76.80 1.77
C PRO A 34 24.75 -76.52 0.49
N PRO A 35 23.65 -75.74 0.58
CA PRO A 35 22.85 -75.31 -0.56
C PRO A 35 23.61 -74.31 -1.45
N PRO A 36 23.17 -74.13 -2.73
CA PRO A 36 23.84 -73.24 -3.67
C PRO A 36 23.87 -71.77 -3.19
N PRO A 37 24.84 -70.97 -3.67
CA PRO A 37 25.01 -69.60 -3.21
C PRO A 37 23.78 -68.74 -3.56
N PRO A 38 23.42 -67.77 -2.69
CA PRO A 38 22.33 -66.84 -2.98
C PRO A 38 22.68 -65.94 -4.17
N PRO A 39 21.67 -65.45 -4.91
CA PRO A 39 21.89 -64.53 -6.02
C PRO A 39 22.55 -63.23 -5.54
N PRO A 40 23.31 -62.55 -6.42
CA PRO A 40 23.97 -61.30 -6.06
C PRO A 40 22.94 -60.24 -5.64
N PRO A 41 23.30 -59.34 -4.69
CA PRO A 41 22.41 -58.28 -4.26
C PRO A 41 22.08 -57.35 -5.43
N PRO A 42 20.85 -56.78 -5.47
CA PRO A 42 20.48 -55.82 -6.49
C PRO A 42 21.41 -54.59 -6.44
N PRO A 43 21.66 -53.94 -7.59
CA PRO A 43 22.55 -52.77 -7.63
C PRO A 43 22.08 -51.71 -6.65
N GLN A 44 23.02 -51.17 -5.85
CA GLN A 44 22.74 -50.07 -4.94
C GLN A 44 22.18 -48.90 -5.75
N GLN A 45 20.97 -48.46 -5.39
CA GLN A 45 20.40 -47.25 -5.97
C GLN A 45 21.34 -46.08 -5.64
N PRO A 46 21.65 -45.20 -6.61
CA PRO A 46 22.45 -44.02 -6.35
C PRO A 46 21.78 -43.19 -5.24
N PRO A 47 22.56 -42.47 -4.40
CA PRO A 47 22.01 -41.71 -3.30
C PRO A 47 20.95 -40.74 -3.83
N VAL A 48 19.71 -40.91 -3.35
CA VAL A 48 18.62 -39.99 -3.61
C VAL A 48 18.98 -38.70 -2.88
N ASN A 49 19.46 -37.71 -3.65
CA ASN A 49 19.61 -36.35 -3.13
C ASN A 49 18.24 -35.92 -2.57
N PRO A 50 18.18 -35.36 -1.34
CA PRO A 50 16.92 -34.82 -0.83
C PRO A 50 16.35 -33.84 -1.86
N PRO A 51 15.03 -33.82 -2.08
CA PRO A 51 14.43 -32.93 -3.07
C PRO A 51 14.94 -31.52 -2.80
N GLN A 52 15.66 -30.98 -3.78
CA GLN A 52 16.07 -29.59 -3.75
C GLN A 52 14.79 -28.78 -3.52
N ARG A 53 14.73 -28.08 -2.38
CA ARG A 53 13.68 -27.08 -2.17
C ARG A 53 13.63 -26.26 -3.45
N PRO A 54 12.44 -26.01 -4.04
CA PRO A 54 12.35 -25.12 -5.18
C PRO A 54 13.13 -23.88 -4.82
N ALA A 55 14.11 -23.52 -5.65
CA ALA A 55 14.87 -22.30 -5.45
C ALA A 55 13.84 -21.21 -5.19
N VAL A 56 13.87 -20.65 -3.97
CA VAL A 56 13.11 -19.46 -3.66
C VAL A 56 13.59 -18.48 -4.72
N GLN A 57 12.75 -18.20 -5.72
CA GLN A 57 13.03 -17.15 -6.69
C GLN A 57 13.25 -15.91 -5.83
N GLN A 58 14.53 -15.54 -5.66
CA GLN A 58 14.88 -14.33 -4.95
C GLN A 58 14.16 -13.23 -5.72
N ARG A 59 13.25 -12.52 -5.06
CA ARG A 59 12.72 -11.28 -5.63
C ARG A 59 13.93 -10.49 -6.13
N PRO A 60 13.92 -10.00 -7.38
CA PRO A 60 15.04 -9.21 -7.87
C PRO A 60 15.30 -8.11 -6.83
N LYS A 61 16.56 -7.97 -6.40
CA LYS A 61 16.97 -7.06 -5.32
C LYS A 61 16.58 -5.60 -5.61
N THR A 62 16.28 -5.30 -6.87
CA THR A 62 15.76 -4.02 -7.35
C THR A 62 14.61 -4.30 -8.33
N PRO A 63 13.46 -3.62 -8.20
CA PRO A 63 12.39 -3.66 -9.18
C PRO A 63 12.87 -3.29 -10.59
N PRO A 64 12.19 -3.75 -11.66
CA PRO A 64 12.49 -3.29 -13.02
C PRO A 64 12.47 -1.76 -13.13
N GLU A 65 13.29 -1.19 -14.03
CA GLU A 65 13.45 0.28 -14.13
C GLU A 65 12.14 1.05 -14.38
N ASN A 66 11.19 0.44 -15.09
CA ASN A 66 9.88 1.03 -15.40
C ASN A 66 8.80 0.67 -14.38
N SER A 67 9.19 0.22 -13.18
CA SER A 67 8.24 -0.10 -12.13
C SER A 67 7.74 1.15 -11.40
N ILE A 68 6.51 1.02 -10.89
CA ILE A 68 5.83 2.03 -10.11
C ILE A 68 5.62 1.47 -8.70
N GLY A 69 6.16 2.17 -7.69
CA GLY A 69 5.85 1.88 -6.29
C GLY A 69 4.46 2.40 -5.96
N ILE A 70 3.66 1.61 -5.23
CA ILE A 70 2.26 1.92 -4.91
C ILE A 70 2.07 1.82 -3.39
N GLY A 71 1.53 2.88 -2.79
CA GLY A 71 0.96 2.88 -1.45
C GLY A 71 -0.53 3.18 -1.52
N ILE A 72 -1.35 2.41 -0.81
CA ILE A 72 -2.81 2.56 -0.80
C ILE A 72 -3.25 2.79 0.64
N GLU A 73 -4.01 3.86 0.86
CA GLU A 73 -4.68 4.15 2.13
C GLU A 73 -6.19 4.19 1.85
N THR A 74 -6.98 3.41 2.59
CA THR A 74 -8.43 3.38 2.45
C THR A 74 -9.11 3.51 3.80
N GLU A 75 -10.05 4.44 3.91
CA GLU A 75 -10.87 4.65 5.09
C GLU A 75 -12.26 4.04 4.88
N PHE A 76 -12.79 3.36 5.89
CA PHE A 76 -14.16 2.82 5.90
C PHE A 76 -14.59 2.38 7.31
N TYR A 77 -15.85 2.01 7.46
CA TYR A 77 -16.42 1.42 8.67
C TYR A 77 -16.59 -0.09 8.53
N LEU A 78 -16.15 -0.83 9.55
CA LEU A 78 -16.24 -2.29 9.61
C LEU A 78 -17.15 -2.77 10.75
N ALA A 79 -18.11 -3.63 10.42
CA ALA A 79 -18.86 -4.43 11.39
C ALA A 79 -18.54 -5.92 11.21
N SER A 80 -18.30 -6.66 12.29
CA SER A 80 -18.09 -8.13 12.19
C SER A 80 -19.37 -8.81 11.68
N ARG A 81 -19.23 -9.73 10.73
CA ARG A 81 -20.36 -10.57 10.24
C ARG A 81 -20.65 -11.75 11.15
N GLN A 82 -19.65 -12.18 11.90
CA GLN A 82 -19.85 -13.13 13.00
C GLN A 82 -20.30 -12.26 14.17
N ASN A 83 -21.43 -12.54 14.81
CA ASN A 83 -22.06 -11.74 15.88
C ASN A 83 -21.14 -11.56 17.12
N GLU A 84 -20.05 -10.84 16.93
CA GLU A 84 -18.95 -10.66 17.85
C GLU A 84 -18.97 -9.22 18.31
N THR A 85 -19.19 -9.06 19.61
CA THR A 85 -19.11 -7.76 20.25
C THR A 85 -17.69 -7.50 20.67
N HIS A 86 -17.11 -6.41 20.15
CA HIS A 86 -15.83 -5.90 20.60
C HIS A 86 -16.10 -4.67 21.47
N GLN A 87 -15.48 -4.59 22.64
CA GLN A 87 -15.71 -3.48 23.59
C GLN A 87 -14.95 -2.21 23.21
N SER A 88 -13.99 -2.30 22.29
CA SER A 88 -13.21 -1.15 21.81
C SER A 88 -12.64 -1.41 20.43
N LEU A 89 -12.30 -0.32 19.73
CA LEU A 89 -11.57 -0.35 18.46
C LEU A 89 -10.26 -1.13 18.56
N ARG A 90 -9.55 -1.00 19.69
CA ARG A 90 -8.29 -1.72 19.94
C ARG A 90 -8.48 -3.23 19.97
N LEU A 91 -9.52 -3.72 20.67
CA LEU A 91 -9.82 -5.15 20.72
C LEU A 91 -10.30 -5.67 19.37
N PHE A 92 -11.09 -4.87 18.64
CA PHE A 92 -11.49 -5.16 17.27
C PHE A 92 -10.29 -5.31 16.33
N ALA A 93 -9.38 -4.34 16.32
CA ALA A 93 -8.19 -4.36 15.47
C ALA A 93 -7.26 -5.55 15.80
N LYS A 94 -7.10 -5.88 17.09
CA LYS A 94 -6.36 -7.08 17.51
C LYS A 94 -6.98 -8.37 16.93
N ALA A 95 -8.29 -8.55 17.11
CA ALA A 95 -8.99 -9.72 16.60
C ALA A 95 -8.92 -9.81 15.07
N MET A 96 -9.01 -8.68 14.37
CA MET A 96 -8.88 -8.63 12.91
C MET A 96 -7.50 -9.09 12.42
N VAL A 97 -6.42 -8.66 13.07
CA VAL A 97 -5.05 -9.09 12.76
C VAL A 97 -4.91 -10.61 12.93
N GLU A 98 -5.36 -11.15 14.07
CA GLU A 98 -5.30 -12.59 14.36
C GLU A 98 -6.07 -13.41 13.32
N LYS A 99 -7.27 -12.96 12.94
CA LYS A 99 -8.10 -13.60 11.91
C LYS A 99 -7.47 -13.57 10.53
N TYR A 100 -6.88 -12.43 10.14
CA TYR A 100 -6.21 -12.31 8.85
C TYR A 100 -5.00 -13.26 8.76
N HIS A 101 -4.19 -13.33 9.82
CA HIS A 101 -3.05 -14.27 9.89
C HIS A 101 -3.50 -15.73 9.86
N ALA A 102 -4.58 -16.07 10.56
CA ALA A 102 -5.17 -17.41 10.51
C ALA A 102 -5.67 -17.78 9.11
N GLU A 103 -6.23 -16.81 8.37
CA GLU A 103 -6.77 -17.04 7.02
C GLU A 103 -5.67 -17.26 5.97
N ILE A 104 -4.61 -16.45 5.99
CA ILE A 104 -3.50 -16.64 5.04
C ILE A 104 -2.57 -17.80 5.45
N GLY A 105 -2.50 -18.14 6.74
CA GLY A 105 -1.65 -19.19 7.26
C GLY A 105 -0.17 -18.81 7.38
N PRO A 106 0.62 -19.55 8.18
CA PRO A 106 1.99 -19.15 8.56
C PRO A 106 3.01 -19.24 7.42
N SER A 107 2.75 -20.04 6.39
CA SER A 107 3.64 -20.25 5.24
C SER A 107 3.26 -19.44 4.00
N SER A 108 2.27 -18.56 4.10
CA SER A 108 1.85 -17.72 2.98
C SER A 108 2.92 -16.71 2.58
N ARG A 109 2.97 -16.44 1.28
CA ARG A 109 3.83 -15.42 0.67
C ARG A 109 3.18 -14.04 0.66
N LEU A 110 1.90 -13.97 1.04
CA LEU A 110 1.14 -12.74 1.06
C LEU A 110 1.56 -11.86 2.24
N PRO A 111 1.46 -10.53 2.09
CA PRO A 111 1.75 -9.59 3.17
C PRO A 111 0.93 -9.93 4.42
N LYS A 112 1.61 -9.96 5.58
CA LYS A 112 0.95 -10.02 6.89
C LYS A 112 0.28 -8.69 7.20
N MET A 113 -0.39 -8.62 8.34
CA MET A 113 -1.04 -7.41 8.86
C MET A 113 -0.56 -7.10 10.28
N HIS A 114 -0.49 -5.82 10.63
CA HIS A 114 -0.38 -5.38 12.02
C HIS A 114 -1.37 -4.24 12.33
N SER A 115 -1.49 -3.90 13.60
CA SER A 115 -2.32 -2.79 14.07
C SER A 115 -1.45 -1.71 14.72
N LEU A 116 -1.59 -0.48 14.22
CA LEU A 116 -1.08 0.73 14.86
C LEU A 116 -2.10 1.30 15.86
N VAL A 117 -3.36 0.86 15.81
CA VAL A 117 -4.38 1.21 16.82
C VAL A 117 -3.91 0.76 18.20
N GLY A 118 -3.74 1.71 19.13
CA GLY A 118 -3.38 1.45 20.52
C GLY A 118 -2.01 0.78 20.71
N ASP A 119 -1.04 1.15 19.86
CA ASP A 119 0.36 0.68 19.90
C ASP A 119 0.51 -0.84 19.98
N LEU A 120 -0.34 -1.53 19.21
CA LEU A 120 -0.39 -2.98 19.13
C LEU A 120 0.69 -3.59 18.24
N TYR A 121 1.56 -2.79 17.61
CA TYR A 121 2.67 -3.32 16.83
C TYR A 121 3.63 -4.11 17.73
N ARG A 122 3.92 -5.34 17.32
CA ARG A 122 4.83 -6.28 18.01
C ARG A 122 5.85 -6.91 17.05
N GLY A 123 5.87 -6.48 15.78
CA GLY A 123 6.77 -7.01 14.77
C GLY A 123 8.20 -6.44 14.90
N PRO A 124 9.18 -7.03 14.21
CA PRO A 124 10.54 -6.49 14.15
C PRO A 124 10.52 -5.04 13.63
N HIS A 125 11.39 -4.18 14.14
CA HIS A 125 11.64 -2.88 13.51
C HIS A 125 12.04 -3.10 12.05
N GLY A 126 11.39 -2.37 11.14
CA GLY A 126 11.69 -2.41 9.70
C GLY A 126 10.73 -3.20 8.81
N MET A 127 10.02 -4.21 9.32
CA MET A 127 9.09 -5.00 8.49
C MET A 127 7.79 -4.27 8.12
N ARG A 128 7.55 -3.09 8.71
CA ARG A 128 6.26 -2.36 8.57
C ARG A 128 5.90 -2.09 7.12
N HIS A 129 6.88 -1.80 6.27
CA HIS A 129 6.65 -1.48 4.87
C HIS A 129 6.25 -2.70 4.01
N THR A 130 6.36 -3.91 4.55
CA THR A 130 5.98 -5.17 3.87
C THR A 130 4.66 -5.76 4.34
N GLU A 131 3.98 -5.10 5.28
CA GLU A 131 2.73 -5.57 5.88
C GLU A 131 1.59 -4.56 5.69
N TRP A 132 0.36 -5.04 5.72
CA TRP A 132 -0.82 -4.20 5.92
C TRP A 132 -0.81 -3.58 7.32
N ALA A 133 -1.31 -2.36 7.47
CA ALA A 133 -1.50 -1.71 8.76
C ALA A 133 -2.94 -1.28 8.95
N LEU A 134 -3.50 -1.59 10.11
CA LEU A 134 -4.73 -0.96 10.61
C LEU A 134 -4.33 0.28 11.40
N HIS A 135 -4.94 1.41 11.07
CA HIS A 135 -4.68 2.70 11.69
C HIS A 135 -6.01 3.37 12.10
N HIS A 136 -5.90 4.31 13.03
CA HIS A 136 -7.02 5.14 13.46
C HIS A 136 -6.94 6.46 12.72
N ASP A 137 -8.02 6.85 12.03
CA ASP A 137 -8.11 8.16 11.40
C ASP A 137 -9.16 9.04 12.10
N PRO A 138 -8.80 10.26 12.54
CA PRO A 138 -9.77 11.23 13.04
C PRO A 138 -10.90 11.60 12.05
N THR A 139 -10.73 11.36 10.75
CA THR A 139 -11.75 11.64 9.74
C THR A 139 -12.93 10.69 9.83
N CYS A 140 -12.70 9.40 10.14
CA CYS A 140 -13.73 8.35 10.18
C CYS A 140 -13.90 7.72 11.56
N GLU A 141 -13.56 8.42 12.65
CA GLU A 141 -13.59 7.88 14.01
C GLU A 141 -14.99 7.47 14.48
N THR A 142 -15.10 6.32 15.15
CA THR A 142 -16.34 5.85 15.80
C THR A 142 -16.07 5.38 17.23
N THR A 143 -17.08 5.49 18.10
CA THR A 143 -17.00 5.02 19.49
C THR A 143 -17.48 3.57 19.67
N ASN A 144 -18.27 3.07 18.72
CA ASN A 144 -18.88 1.74 18.70
C ASN A 144 -18.87 1.18 17.27
N SER A 145 -19.20 -0.10 17.12
CA SER A 145 -19.42 -0.73 15.80
C SER A 145 -20.53 0.02 15.01
N PRO A 146 -20.37 0.23 13.70
CA PRO A 146 -19.23 -0.18 12.88
C PRO A 146 -17.98 0.66 13.18
N TRP A 147 -16.82 0.00 13.20
CA TRP A 147 -15.54 0.58 13.60
C TRP A 147 -14.88 1.32 12.44
N GLY A 148 -14.60 2.60 12.62
CA GLY A 148 -13.81 3.40 11.70
C GLY A 148 -12.35 2.97 11.65
N ILE A 149 -11.86 2.63 10.46
CA ILE A 149 -10.50 2.14 10.23
C ILE A 149 -9.92 2.81 8.99
N GLU A 150 -8.66 3.22 9.09
CA GLU A 150 -7.79 3.42 7.93
C GLU A 150 -6.96 2.14 7.74
N LEU A 151 -7.09 1.53 6.56
CA LEU A 151 -6.30 0.38 6.13
C LEU A 151 -5.21 0.86 5.18
N VAL A 152 -3.95 0.61 5.53
CA VAL A 152 -2.78 1.03 4.77
C VAL A 152 -2.04 -0.17 4.22
N SER A 153 -1.74 -0.15 2.92
CA SER A 153 -1.05 -1.25 2.25
C SER A 153 0.41 -1.39 2.67
N PRO A 154 1.04 -2.55 2.44
CA PRO A 154 2.49 -2.58 2.24
C PRO A 154 2.88 -1.69 1.05
N ILE A 155 4.18 -1.44 0.87
CA ILE A 155 4.70 -0.86 -0.37
C ILE A 155 4.59 -1.94 -1.45
N LEU A 156 3.68 -1.70 -2.38
CA LEU A 156 3.40 -2.55 -3.52
C LEU A 156 4.25 -2.09 -4.72
N THR A 157 4.43 -2.95 -5.71
CA THR A 157 5.20 -2.62 -6.91
C THR A 157 4.48 -3.14 -8.14
N ALA A 158 4.11 -2.23 -9.04
CA ALA A 158 3.56 -2.57 -10.35
C ALA A 158 4.65 -2.53 -11.41
N TYR A 159 4.73 -3.60 -12.20
CA TYR A 159 5.60 -3.73 -13.35
C TYR A 159 5.01 -4.76 -14.32
N LYS A 160 5.47 -4.76 -15.57
CA LYS A 160 5.01 -5.70 -16.60
C LYS A 160 5.23 -7.16 -16.17
N GLY A 161 4.17 -7.98 -16.20
CA GLY A 161 4.15 -9.35 -15.70
C GLY A 161 4.13 -9.50 -14.17
N GLY A 162 4.07 -8.39 -13.43
CA GLY A 162 4.15 -8.35 -11.96
C GLY A 162 2.78 -8.38 -11.28
N GLU A 163 2.07 -9.51 -11.31
CA GLU A 163 0.70 -9.61 -10.77
C GLU A 163 0.60 -9.66 -9.23
N VAL A 164 1.71 -9.91 -8.53
CA VAL A 164 1.75 -10.20 -7.09
C VAL A 164 1.08 -9.11 -6.24
N TRP A 165 1.19 -7.84 -6.65
CA TRP A 165 0.56 -6.75 -5.91
C TRP A 165 -0.97 -6.81 -5.98
N ARG A 166 -1.54 -7.18 -7.14
CA ARG A 166 -3.00 -7.33 -7.31
C ARG A 166 -3.52 -8.54 -6.56
N GLU A 167 -2.75 -9.63 -6.49
CA GLU A 167 -3.08 -10.79 -5.65
C GLU A 167 -3.16 -10.39 -4.18
N SER A 168 -2.18 -9.61 -3.71
CA SER A 168 -2.14 -9.13 -2.31
C SER A 168 -3.35 -8.25 -1.98
N VAL A 169 -3.71 -7.31 -2.85
CA VAL A 169 -4.91 -6.49 -2.70
C VAL A 169 -6.18 -7.36 -2.77
N SER A 170 -6.29 -8.25 -3.75
CA SER A 170 -7.47 -9.12 -3.92
C SER A 170 -7.72 -10.00 -2.69
N GLN A 171 -6.67 -10.58 -2.10
CA GLN A 171 -6.80 -11.35 -0.86
C GLN A 171 -7.29 -10.47 0.30
N MET A 172 -6.79 -9.24 0.43
CA MET A 172 -7.24 -8.33 1.49
C MET A 172 -8.74 -8.03 1.39
N TRP A 173 -9.23 -7.66 0.20
CA TRP A 173 -10.67 -7.40 0.02
C TRP A 173 -11.52 -8.67 0.10
N ARG A 174 -10.99 -9.84 -0.29
CA ARG A 174 -11.64 -11.13 -0.03
C ARG A 174 -11.83 -11.35 1.47
N PHE A 175 -10.77 -11.19 2.26
CA PHE A 175 -10.84 -11.29 3.72
C PHE A 175 -11.87 -10.31 4.30
N LEU A 176 -11.81 -9.04 3.89
CA LEU A 176 -12.77 -8.02 4.34
C LEU A 176 -14.21 -8.41 4.03
N SER A 177 -14.50 -8.78 2.79
CA SER A 177 -15.86 -9.12 2.35
C SER A 177 -16.44 -10.35 3.05
N LEU A 178 -15.62 -11.38 3.32
CA LEU A 178 -16.03 -12.61 4.00
C LEU A 178 -16.28 -12.40 5.50
N ARG A 179 -15.49 -11.54 6.15
CA ARG A 179 -15.49 -11.40 7.61
C ARG A 179 -16.27 -10.19 8.12
N TYR A 180 -16.41 -9.15 7.30
CA TYR A 180 -16.95 -7.86 7.73
C TYR A 180 -17.99 -7.29 6.76
N GLY A 181 -18.95 -6.55 7.32
CA GLY A 181 -19.73 -5.56 6.58
C GLY A 181 -18.88 -4.31 6.42
N VAL A 182 -18.59 -3.95 5.17
CA VAL A 182 -17.79 -2.76 4.82
C VAL A 182 -18.76 -1.67 4.36
N THR A 183 -18.76 -0.54 5.04
CA THR A 183 -19.59 0.64 4.72
C THR A 183 -18.73 1.90 4.79
N ALA A 184 -19.19 3.00 4.20
CA ALA A 184 -18.46 4.25 4.20
C ALA A 184 -19.43 5.43 4.06
N ASP A 185 -18.97 6.62 4.42
CA ASP A 185 -19.68 7.88 4.16
C ASP A 185 -18.74 8.91 3.50
N ALA A 186 -19.20 10.16 3.39
CA ALA A 186 -18.44 11.25 2.76
C ALA A 186 -17.13 11.60 3.49
N SER A 187 -16.94 11.15 4.73
CA SER A 187 -15.71 11.35 5.50
C SER A 187 -14.61 10.33 5.16
N CYS A 188 -14.97 9.24 4.49
CA CYS A 188 -14.06 8.17 4.10
C CYS A 188 -13.48 8.39 2.69
N SER A 189 -12.22 8.03 2.50
CA SER A 189 -11.48 8.25 1.27
C SER A 189 -10.53 7.13 0.89
N THR A 190 -10.02 7.22 -0.34
CA THR A 190 -8.93 6.40 -0.86
C THR A 190 -7.80 7.34 -1.29
N HIS A 191 -6.60 7.14 -0.75
CA HIS A 191 -5.39 7.79 -1.22
C HIS A 191 -4.48 6.79 -1.94
N VAL A 192 -3.82 7.26 -2.98
CA VAL A 192 -2.84 6.47 -3.74
C VAL A 192 -1.53 7.22 -3.84
N HIS A 193 -0.49 6.66 -3.22
CA HIS A 193 0.89 7.13 -3.29
C HIS A 193 1.59 6.41 -4.44
N LEU A 194 2.27 7.17 -5.30
CA LEU A 194 3.01 6.64 -6.45
C LEU A 194 4.45 7.13 -6.46
N SER A 195 5.40 6.21 -6.62
CA SER A 195 6.81 6.51 -6.92
C SER A 195 7.23 5.88 -8.24
N LEU A 196 8.26 6.44 -8.87
CA LEU A 196 8.95 5.83 -10.01
C LEU A 196 10.25 5.21 -9.51
N ALA A 197 10.62 4.02 -9.99
CA ALA A 197 11.86 3.35 -9.56
C ALA A 197 13.13 4.19 -9.79
N ARG A 198 13.15 5.03 -10.84
CA ARG A 198 14.25 5.96 -11.13
C ARG A 198 14.08 7.35 -10.50
N GLY A 199 13.06 7.52 -9.67
CA GLY A 199 12.60 8.83 -9.21
C GLY A 199 11.97 9.65 -10.34
N PHE A 200 11.47 10.83 -9.97
CA PHE A 200 10.94 11.80 -10.91
C PHE A 200 12.08 12.68 -11.45
N SER A 201 12.12 12.92 -12.75
CA SER A 201 12.87 14.05 -13.29
C SER A 201 12.08 15.36 -13.10
N LEU A 202 12.77 16.50 -13.16
CA LEU A 202 12.10 17.80 -13.10
C LEU A 202 11.04 17.96 -14.20
N THR A 203 11.36 17.54 -15.43
CA THR A 203 10.42 17.63 -16.56
C THR A 203 9.18 16.79 -16.30
N GLN A 204 9.34 15.54 -15.87
CA GLN A 204 8.21 14.66 -15.54
C GLN A 204 7.34 15.28 -14.45
N LEU A 205 7.95 15.85 -13.42
CA LEU A 205 7.22 16.47 -12.32
C LEU A 205 6.41 17.70 -12.77
N LYS A 206 6.99 18.54 -13.62
CA LYS A 206 6.27 19.66 -14.24
C LYS A 206 5.10 19.21 -15.09
N ARG A 207 5.26 18.16 -15.91
CA ARG A 207 4.16 17.62 -16.72
C ARG A 207 3.03 17.09 -15.86
N LEU A 208 3.34 16.34 -14.80
CA LEU A 208 2.33 15.91 -13.84
C LEU A 208 1.60 17.08 -13.19
N ALA A 209 2.33 18.07 -12.67
CA ALA A 209 1.75 19.25 -12.05
C ALA A 209 0.85 20.04 -13.02
N GLN A 210 1.25 20.20 -14.27
CA GLN A 210 0.43 20.85 -15.29
C GLN A 210 -0.81 20.03 -15.66
N ALA A 211 -0.69 18.70 -15.78
CA ALA A 211 -1.84 17.83 -16.03
C ALA A 211 -2.88 17.94 -14.91
N VAL A 212 -2.44 18.02 -13.64
CA VAL A 212 -3.30 18.24 -12.48
C VAL A 212 -4.11 19.53 -12.64
N ILE A 213 -3.48 20.65 -13.04
CA ILE A 213 -4.18 21.92 -13.25
C ILE A 213 -5.10 21.88 -14.48
N TYR A 214 -4.63 21.26 -15.57
CA TYR A 214 -5.34 21.24 -16.85
C TYR A 214 -6.62 20.39 -16.81
N PHE A 215 -6.50 19.17 -16.27
CA PHE A 215 -7.60 18.22 -16.22
C PHE A 215 -8.42 18.29 -14.93
N GLU A 216 -8.17 19.26 -14.04
CA GLU A 216 -8.87 19.35 -12.76
C GLU A 216 -10.39 19.35 -12.93
N CYS A 217 -10.93 20.05 -13.94
CA CYS A 217 -12.37 20.06 -14.18
C CYS A 217 -12.96 18.70 -14.61
N ALA A 218 -12.18 17.91 -15.34
CA ALA A 218 -12.56 16.57 -15.74
C ALA A 218 -12.53 15.63 -14.53
N VAL A 219 -11.47 15.73 -13.72
CA VAL A 219 -11.34 14.96 -12.47
C VAL A 219 -12.44 15.33 -11.49
N GLU A 220 -12.74 16.61 -11.31
CA GLU A 220 -13.84 17.08 -10.45
C GLU A 220 -15.19 16.48 -10.87
N ALA A 221 -15.44 16.39 -12.18
CA ALA A 221 -16.67 15.78 -12.71
C ALA A 221 -16.77 14.27 -12.42
N LEU A 222 -15.64 13.57 -12.35
CA LEU A 222 -15.56 12.14 -11.99
C LEU A 222 -15.69 11.90 -10.48
N MET A 223 -15.47 12.92 -9.64
CA MET A 223 -15.65 12.78 -8.20
C MET A 223 -17.14 12.76 -7.83
N PRO A 224 -17.56 11.90 -6.88
CA PRO A 224 -18.87 12.01 -6.25
C PRO A 224 -19.13 13.43 -5.70
N PRO A 225 -20.37 13.96 -5.79
CA PRO A 225 -20.67 15.33 -5.38
C PRO A 225 -20.26 15.68 -3.94
N ASP A 226 -20.43 14.74 -3.02
CA ASP A 226 -20.09 14.85 -1.59
C ASP A 226 -18.57 14.85 -1.32
N ARG A 227 -17.76 14.49 -2.32
CA ARG A 227 -16.29 14.54 -2.25
C ARG A 227 -15.68 15.82 -2.82
N ARG A 228 -16.49 16.67 -3.45
CA ARG A 228 -16.07 17.98 -4.00
C ARG A 228 -15.98 19.02 -2.90
N GLY A 229 -15.09 20.01 -3.06
CA GLY A 229 -14.91 21.09 -2.07
C GLY A 229 -14.49 20.59 -0.68
N ASN A 230 -13.67 19.53 -0.63
CA ASN A 230 -13.24 18.88 0.60
C ASN A 230 -11.97 19.55 1.17
N GLU A 231 -12.01 19.96 2.45
CA GLU A 231 -10.91 20.61 3.16
C GLU A 231 -9.63 19.76 3.31
N TYR A 232 -9.74 18.44 3.19
CA TYR A 232 -8.63 17.50 3.26
C TYR A 232 -7.98 17.20 1.89
N ALA A 233 -8.61 17.62 0.79
CA ALA A 233 -8.18 17.38 -0.59
C ALA A 233 -8.55 18.53 -1.54
N ARG A 234 -8.19 19.76 -1.12
CA ARG A 234 -8.52 21.03 -1.79
C ARG A 234 -8.01 21.10 -3.22
N SER A 235 -8.54 22.03 -4.01
CA SER A 235 -8.08 22.24 -5.38
C SER A 235 -6.61 22.63 -5.44
N ASN A 236 -5.85 21.98 -6.33
CA ASN A 236 -4.47 22.35 -6.59
C ASN A 236 -4.35 23.70 -7.31
N TRP A 237 -5.44 24.18 -7.93
CA TRP A 237 -5.49 25.46 -8.64
C TRP A 237 -6.25 26.54 -7.87
N ILE A 238 -7.57 26.37 -7.66
CA ILE A 238 -8.43 27.45 -7.16
C ILE A 238 -8.16 27.79 -5.69
N ASP A 239 -7.67 26.83 -4.89
CA ASP A 239 -7.32 27.03 -3.48
C ASP A 239 -5.81 27.33 -3.27
N ASN A 240 -5.07 27.52 -4.36
CA ASN A 240 -3.63 27.70 -4.32
C ASN A 240 -3.25 29.19 -4.32
N LYS A 241 -2.59 29.60 -3.22
CA LYS A 241 -2.19 31.00 -2.98
C LYS A 241 -1.16 31.55 -3.96
N HIS A 242 -0.47 30.69 -4.68
CA HIS A 242 0.54 31.08 -5.67
C HIS A 242 0.01 31.02 -7.11
N LEU A 243 -1.20 30.46 -7.32
CA LEU A 243 -1.83 30.31 -8.62
C LEU A 243 -3.11 31.16 -8.71
N ALA A 244 -4.29 30.56 -8.54
CA ALA A 244 -5.57 31.26 -8.76
C ALA A 244 -5.77 32.46 -7.83
N TYR A 245 -5.29 32.42 -6.58
CA TYR A 245 -5.38 33.58 -5.68
C TYR A 245 -4.51 34.77 -6.13
N LYS A 246 -3.53 34.54 -7.02
CA LYS A 246 -2.79 35.59 -7.72
C LYS A 246 -3.46 35.99 -9.05
N ASN A 247 -4.73 35.64 -9.24
CA ASN A 247 -5.50 35.84 -10.46
C ASN A 247 -4.88 35.20 -11.72
N LEU A 248 -4.06 34.14 -11.55
CA LEU A 248 -3.53 33.39 -12.68
C LEU A 248 -4.62 32.47 -13.24
N ASN A 249 -4.92 32.61 -14.52
CA ASN A 249 -5.72 31.61 -15.22
C ASN A 249 -4.95 30.27 -15.33
N ARG A 250 -5.60 29.20 -15.80
CA ARG A 250 -4.98 27.87 -15.89
C ARG A 250 -3.73 27.86 -16.78
N ASP A 251 -3.75 28.54 -17.92
CA ASP A 251 -2.59 28.61 -18.81
C ASP A 251 -1.41 29.36 -18.17
N GLN A 252 -1.66 30.48 -17.51
CA GLN A 252 -0.65 31.24 -16.76
C GLN A 252 -0.10 30.40 -15.60
N SER A 253 -0.96 29.65 -14.91
CA SER A 253 -0.55 28.74 -13.83
C SER A 253 0.36 27.64 -14.37
N MET A 254 0.03 27.06 -15.52
CA MET A 254 0.90 26.08 -16.18
C MET A 254 2.22 26.70 -16.68
N LEU A 255 2.24 27.98 -17.09
CA LEU A 255 3.49 28.69 -17.40
C LEU A 255 4.35 28.89 -16.15
N ALA A 256 3.74 29.21 -15.01
CA ALA A 256 4.46 29.31 -13.74
C ALA A 256 5.13 27.98 -13.36
N ILE A 257 4.43 26.85 -13.54
CA ILE A 257 5.01 25.50 -13.36
C ILE A 257 6.16 25.25 -14.35
N GLU A 258 5.99 25.65 -15.62
CA GLU A 258 7.05 25.52 -16.63
C GLU A 258 8.31 26.28 -16.25
N ALA A 259 8.15 27.45 -15.62
CA ALA A 259 9.24 28.33 -15.25
C ALA A 259 10.12 27.80 -14.11
N CYS A 260 9.60 26.89 -13.25
CA CYS A 260 10.34 26.31 -12.13
C CYS A 260 11.69 25.71 -12.57
N LYS A 261 12.74 25.89 -11.77
CA LYS A 261 14.11 25.44 -12.08
C LYS A 261 14.54 24.21 -11.29
N SER A 262 13.75 23.80 -10.30
CA SER A 262 14.03 22.63 -9.48
C SER A 262 12.75 21.89 -9.08
N GLN A 263 12.89 20.67 -8.54
CA GLN A 263 11.73 19.91 -8.05
C GLN A 263 11.13 20.58 -6.81
N GLU A 264 11.99 21.16 -5.97
CA GLU A 264 11.62 21.89 -4.77
C GLU A 264 10.72 23.09 -5.10
N GLU A 265 11.01 23.80 -6.19
CA GLU A 265 10.16 24.91 -6.66
C GLU A 265 8.78 24.41 -7.13
N VAL A 266 8.71 23.27 -7.83
CA VAL A 266 7.42 22.67 -8.24
C VAL A 266 6.62 22.22 -7.02
N ILE A 267 7.28 21.57 -6.05
CA ILE A 267 6.65 21.12 -4.80
C ILE A 267 6.11 22.31 -4.01
N ALA A 268 6.92 23.35 -3.83
CA ALA A 268 6.51 24.57 -3.11
C ALA A 268 5.36 25.30 -3.82
N LEU A 269 5.33 25.28 -5.15
CA LEU A 269 4.26 25.88 -5.95
C LEU A 269 2.95 25.07 -5.82
N MET A 270 3.02 23.74 -5.89
CA MET A 270 1.84 22.86 -5.87
C MET A 270 1.28 22.59 -4.47
N ASN A 271 2.13 22.69 -3.43
CA ASN A 271 1.78 22.48 -2.02
C ASN A 271 2.28 23.65 -1.16
N PRO A 272 1.69 24.86 -1.31
CA PRO A 272 2.04 26.02 -0.51
C PRO A 272 1.88 25.74 0.99
N ASP A 273 2.64 26.47 1.81
CA ASP A 273 2.63 26.39 3.28
C ASP A 273 3.00 25.01 3.83
N LYS A 274 3.69 24.18 3.03
CA LYS A 274 4.02 22.80 3.38
C LYS A 274 2.76 22.01 3.77
N SER A 275 1.63 22.33 3.14
CA SER A 275 0.35 21.65 3.37
C SER A 275 0.18 20.50 2.39
N LYS A 276 -0.07 19.29 2.92
CA LYS A 276 -0.43 18.12 2.12
C LYS A 276 -1.90 18.08 1.64
N TYR A 277 -2.77 18.94 2.18
CA TYR A 277 -4.23 18.89 1.95
C TYR A 277 -4.65 19.54 0.62
N PHE A 278 -4.19 18.94 -0.47
CA PHE A 278 -4.56 19.25 -1.85
C PHE A 278 -4.90 17.96 -2.59
N GLY A 279 -5.62 18.07 -3.71
CA GLY A 279 -6.13 16.91 -4.43
C GLY A 279 -5.03 15.95 -4.92
N VAL A 280 -3.90 16.52 -5.32
CA VAL A 280 -2.63 15.81 -5.51
C VAL A 280 -1.57 16.48 -4.64
N ASN A 281 -0.95 15.70 -3.78
CA ASN A 281 0.08 16.13 -2.85
C ASN A 281 1.48 15.77 -3.37
N PHE A 282 2.29 16.80 -3.60
CA PHE A 282 3.67 16.71 -4.04
C PHE A 282 4.66 16.76 -2.87
N LEU A 283 4.22 17.15 -1.66
CA LEU A 283 5.10 17.33 -0.51
C LEU A 283 5.81 16.04 -0.08
N ALA A 284 5.18 14.89 -0.32
CA ALA A 284 5.76 13.58 -0.04
C ALA A 284 7.05 13.31 -0.85
N LEU A 285 7.29 14.01 -1.97
CA LEU A 285 8.51 13.87 -2.76
C LEU A 285 9.77 14.30 -2.01
N GLU A 286 9.68 15.27 -1.10
CA GLU A 286 10.84 15.80 -0.36
C GLU A 286 11.53 14.68 0.42
N ARG A 287 10.72 13.82 1.07
CA ARG A 287 11.20 12.77 1.98
C ARG A 287 11.03 11.34 1.47
N TYR A 288 9.97 11.06 0.73
CA TYR A 288 9.50 9.70 0.42
C TYR A 288 9.48 9.38 -1.08
N LYS A 289 9.79 10.37 -1.93
CA LYS A 289 9.87 10.20 -3.39
C LYS A 289 8.55 9.72 -4.02
N THR A 290 7.42 10.00 -3.37
CA THR A 290 6.07 9.73 -3.88
C THR A 290 5.28 11.00 -4.15
N VAL A 291 4.37 10.94 -5.12
CA VAL A 291 3.22 11.84 -5.23
C VAL A 291 1.97 11.12 -4.72
N GLU A 292 1.05 11.84 -4.11
CA GLU A 292 -0.13 11.25 -3.46
C GLU A 292 -1.42 11.84 -4.03
N PHE A 293 -2.27 10.98 -4.59
CA PHE A 293 -3.62 11.33 -5.06
C PHE A 293 -4.60 11.17 -3.91
N ARG A 294 -5.30 12.25 -3.52
CA ARG A 294 -6.08 12.33 -2.26
C ARG A 294 -7.60 12.47 -2.45
N ARG A 295 -8.07 12.54 -3.69
CA ARG A 295 -9.50 12.81 -3.99
C ARG A 295 -10.38 11.56 -4.11
N GLY A 296 -9.79 10.37 -4.13
CA GLY A 296 -10.54 9.13 -4.33
C GLY A 296 -11.62 8.92 -3.28
N ALA A 297 -12.83 8.54 -3.73
CA ALA A 297 -13.93 8.11 -2.87
C ALA A 297 -13.54 6.89 -2.02
N ALA A 298 -14.30 6.60 -0.97
CA ALA A 298 -14.08 5.40 -0.17
C ALA A 298 -14.16 4.12 -1.02
N SER A 299 -13.29 3.15 -0.73
CA SER A 299 -13.24 1.87 -1.45
C SER A 299 -13.81 0.73 -0.63
N THR A 300 -15.10 0.46 -0.81
CA THR A 300 -15.80 -0.60 -0.06
C THR A 300 -15.69 -1.98 -0.72
N LYS A 301 -15.32 -2.03 -2.00
CA LYS A 301 -15.16 -3.24 -2.80
C LYS A 301 -13.81 -3.25 -3.52
N LEU A 302 -13.37 -4.44 -3.94
CA LEU A 302 -12.08 -4.63 -4.62
C LEU A 302 -11.94 -3.76 -5.89
N ASN A 303 -13.02 -3.68 -6.67
CA ASN A 303 -13.02 -2.89 -7.90
C ASN A 303 -12.85 -1.38 -7.62
N ASP A 304 -13.32 -0.87 -6.49
CA ASP A 304 -13.18 0.54 -6.12
C ASP A 304 -11.70 0.90 -5.93
N VAL A 305 -10.94 0.05 -5.23
CA VAL A 305 -9.49 0.26 -5.05
C VAL A 305 -8.75 0.17 -6.36
N PHE A 306 -9.01 -0.87 -7.16
CA PHE A 306 -8.32 -1.00 -8.43
C PHE A 306 -8.66 0.16 -9.38
N MET A 307 -9.88 0.67 -9.36
CA MET A 307 -10.26 1.88 -10.11
C MET A 307 -9.42 3.09 -9.70
N TRP A 308 -9.28 3.37 -8.40
CA TRP A 308 -8.49 4.52 -7.95
C TRP A 308 -6.98 4.38 -8.21
N VAL A 309 -6.44 3.17 -8.00
CA VAL A 309 -5.03 2.88 -8.30
C VAL A 309 -4.76 3.00 -9.81
N GLU A 310 -5.63 2.43 -10.65
CA GLU A 310 -5.50 2.49 -12.10
C GLU A 310 -5.62 3.93 -12.63
N PHE A 311 -6.54 4.70 -12.07
CA PHE A 311 -6.67 6.13 -12.37
C PHE A 311 -5.37 6.88 -12.06
N ALA A 312 -4.85 6.75 -10.84
CA ALA A 312 -3.65 7.45 -10.42
C ALA A 312 -2.43 7.04 -11.28
N MET A 313 -2.25 5.73 -11.50
CA MET A 313 -1.15 5.20 -12.32
C MET A 313 -1.24 5.66 -13.78
N THR A 314 -2.43 5.60 -14.38
CA THR A 314 -2.65 6.01 -15.77
C THR A 314 -2.44 7.51 -15.92
N PHE A 315 -3.00 8.30 -15.00
CA PHE A 315 -2.84 9.75 -15.00
C PHE A 315 -1.37 10.15 -14.89
N LEU A 316 -0.62 9.50 -13.98
CA LEU A 316 0.81 9.71 -13.84
C LEU A 316 1.55 9.37 -15.14
N GLN A 317 1.39 8.13 -15.64
CA GLN A 317 2.11 7.65 -16.81
C GLN A 317 1.80 8.48 -18.07
N ALA A 318 0.54 8.82 -18.32
CA ALA A 318 0.15 9.67 -19.43
C ALA A 318 0.76 11.07 -19.32
N SER A 319 0.79 11.64 -18.11
CA SER A 319 1.37 12.97 -17.87
C SER A 319 2.86 13.01 -18.18
N ILE A 320 3.62 12.04 -17.67
CA ILE A 320 5.08 12.06 -17.79
C ILE A 320 5.60 11.69 -19.19
N GLN A 321 4.73 11.18 -20.07
CA GLN A 321 5.04 10.93 -21.47
C GLN A 321 4.90 12.17 -22.37
N LEU A 322 4.22 13.23 -21.92
CA LEU A 322 4.06 14.43 -22.72
C LEU A 322 5.40 15.18 -22.86
N PRO A 323 5.86 15.46 -24.10
CA PRO A 323 7.10 16.21 -24.31
C PRO A 323 7.02 17.65 -23.80
N SER A 324 5.87 18.30 -24.00
CA SER A 324 5.69 19.71 -23.72
C SER A 324 4.35 20.02 -23.07
N LYS A 325 4.30 21.13 -22.35
CA LYS A 325 3.04 21.75 -21.89
C LYS A 325 2.07 21.96 -23.06
N ASN A 326 2.55 22.38 -24.23
CA ASN A 326 1.67 22.74 -25.34
C ASN A 326 0.85 21.54 -25.85
N ASP A 327 1.31 20.31 -25.58
CA ASP A 327 0.61 19.08 -25.98
C ASP A 327 -0.72 18.90 -25.24
N PHE A 328 -0.94 19.53 -24.09
CA PHE A 328 -2.24 19.49 -23.39
C PHE A 328 -3.38 20.06 -24.25
N SER A 329 -3.09 21.06 -25.10
CA SER A 329 -4.08 21.71 -25.96
C SER A 329 -4.74 20.78 -26.98
N ARG A 330 -4.14 19.60 -27.23
CA ARG A 330 -4.71 18.54 -28.08
C ARG A 330 -5.94 17.87 -27.45
N PHE A 331 -6.12 18.04 -26.13
CA PHE A 331 -7.17 17.38 -25.36
C PHE A 331 -8.11 18.43 -24.76
N GLN A 332 -9.41 18.18 -24.78
CA GLN A 332 -10.36 19.05 -24.10
C GLN A 332 -10.30 18.82 -22.57
N PRO A 333 -10.44 19.85 -21.72
CA PRO A 333 -10.49 19.71 -20.26
C PRO A 333 -11.89 19.23 -19.79
N THR A 334 -12.33 18.10 -20.35
CA THR A 334 -13.60 17.40 -20.13
C THR A 334 -13.32 15.93 -19.81
N VAL A 335 -14.31 15.20 -19.30
CA VAL A 335 -14.19 13.77 -19.04
C VAL A 335 -13.74 12.99 -20.29
N GLY A 336 -14.33 13.29 -21.46
CA GLY A 336 -13.96 12.64 -22.72
C GLY A 336 -12.57 13.04 -23.21
N GLY A 337 -12.14 14.28 -22.99
CA GLY A 337 -10.78 14.70 -23.30
C GLY A 337 -9.73 14.08 -22.38
N LEU A 338 -10.05 13.87 -21.09
CA LEU A 338 -9.21 13.10 -20.17
C LEU A 338 -9.10 11.63 -20.59
N ARG A 339 -10.20 11.00 -21.01
CA ARG A 339 -10.17 9.65 -21.60
C ARG A 339 -9.28 9.60 -22.85
N ASN A 340 -9.46 10.56 -23.76
CA ASN A 340 -8.64 10.67 -24.98
C ASN A 340 -7.14 10.85 -24.65
N PHE A 341 -6.83 11.65 -23.63
CA PHE A 341 -5.48 11.83 -23.12
C PHE A 341 -4.87 10.51 -22.63
N PHE A 342 -5.62 9.69 -21.89
CA PHE A 342 -5.17 8.36 -21.46
C PHE A 342 -4.97 7.41 -22.65
N ASP A 343 -5.87 7.41 -23.62
CA ASP A 343 -5.76 6.56 -24.81
C ASP A 343 -4.54 6.92 -25.67
N ASN A 344 -4.21 8.21 -25.77
CA ASN A 344 -3.04 8.71 -26.51
C ASN A 344 -1.69 8.41 -25.82
N ALA A 345 -1.70 8.02 -24.55
CA ALA A 345 -0.48 7.54 -23.89
C ALA A 345 -0.08 6.13 -24.33
N HIS A 346 -0.91 5.45 -25.15
CA HIS A 346 -0.65 4.12 -25.71
C HIS A 346 -0.12 3.11 -24.68
N LEU A 347 -0.63 3.20 -23.44
CA LEU A 347 -0.24 2.29 -22.37
C LEU A 347 -0.69 0.88 -22.72
N VAL A 348 0.27 -0.05 -22.71
CA VAL A 348 0.02 -1.46 -23.00
C VAL A 348 -0.64 -2.09 -21.78
N GLU A 349 -1.80 -2.71 -21.99
CA GLU A 349 -2.45 -3.50 -20.95
C GLU A 349 -1.59 -4.70 -20.57
N ASP A 350 -1.46 -4.92 -19.27
CA ASP A 350 -0.73 -6.03 -18.70
C ASP A 350 -1.43 -6.48 -17.42
N PRO A 351 -1.40 -7.77 -17.06
CA PRO A 351 -1.98 -8.21 -15.80
C PRO A 351 -1.46 -7.43 -14.57
N GLY A 352 -0.19 -7.01 -14.58
CA GLY A 352 0.41 -6.19 -13.54
C GLY A 352 0.13 -4.69 -13.64
N MET A 353 -0.33 -4.16 -14.78
CA MET A 353 -0.39 -2.71 -15.06
C MET A 353 -1.44 -2.32 -16.12
N ASN A 354 -1.99 -1.11 -16.04
CA ASN A 354 -2.75 -0.49 -17.14
C ASN A 354 -4.01 -1.28 -17.54
N GLN A 355 -4.73 -1.89 -16.59
CA GLN A 355 -5.92 -2.69 -16.90
C GLN A 355 -7.11 -1.76 -17.20
N ARG A 356 -7.45 -1.60 -18.49
CA ARG A 356 -8.45 -0.61 -18.95
C ARG A 356 -9.82 -0.77 -18.31
N LYS A 357 -10.21 -2.00 -17.99
CA LYS A 357 -11.49 -2.31 -17.34
C LYS A 357 -11.74 -1.48 -16.08
N TYR A 358 -10.69 -1.12 -15.32
CA TYR A 358 -10.85 -0.30 -14.11
C TYR A 358 -11.02 1.19 -14.43
N LEU A 359 -10.43 1.68 -15.53
CA LEU A 359 -10.72 3.02 -16.04
C LEU A 359 -12.15 3.08 -16.59
N ASP A 360 -12.63 2.03 -17.25
CA ASP A 360 -14.02 2.00 -17.74
C ASP A 360 -15.04 2.08 -16.60
N LEU A 361 -14.73 1.53 -15.42
CA LEU A 361 -15.54 1.74 -14.21
C LEU A 361 -15.56 3.20 -13.78
N LEU A 362 -14.40 3.87 -13.77
CA LEU A 362 -14.29 5.29 -13.39
C LEU A 362 -15.13 6.20 -14.29
N PHE A 363 -15.07 5.94 -15.60
CA PHE A 363 -15.76 6.76 -16.60
C PHE A 363 -17.21 6.34 -16.83
N HIS A 364 -17.67 5.24 -16.23
CA HIS A 364 -19.02 4.73 -16.43
C HIS A 364 -20.06 5.77 -15.97
N GLY A 365 -21.08 6.00 -16.80
CA GLY A 365 -22.15 6.96 -16.50
C GLY A 365 -21.80 8.44 -16.68
N HIS A 366 -20.57 8.76 -17.10
CA HIS A 366 -20.15 10.14 -17.38
C HIS A 366 -20.20 10.48 -18.88
N ALA A 367 -20.74 11.64 -19.22
CA ALA A 367 -20.79 12.11 -20.60
C ALA A 367 -19.42 12.67 -21.05
N SER A 368 -19.06 12.48 -22.33
CA SER A 368 -17.75 12.92 -22.86
C SER A 368 -17.51 14.43 -22.72
N ASN A 369 -18.54 15.26 -22.82
CA ASN A 369 -18.42 16.72 -22.66
C ASN A 369 -18.52 17.19 -21.20
N GLN A 370 -18.74 16.28 -20.23
CA GLN A 370 -18.91 16.63 -18.83
C GLN A 370 -17.62 17.25 -18.28
N ARG A 371 -17.80 18.33 -17.50
CA ARG A 371 -16.75 18.97 -16.70
C ARG A 371 -17.42 19.70 -15.53
N ALA A 372 -16.71 19.83 -14.42
CA ALA A 372 -17.17 20.58 -13.26
C ALA A 372 -16.05 21.52 -12.81
N GLU A 373 -16.37 22.78 -12.51
CA GLU A 373 -15.36 23.65 -11.87
C GLU A 373 -15.14 23.20 -10.42
N PRO A 374 -13.89 23.19 -9.92
CA PRO A 374 -13.62 22.85 -8.54
C PRO A 374 -14.30 23.83 -7.59
N ILE A 375 -14.84 23.30 -6.49
CA ILE A 375 -15.47 24.11 -5.45
C ILE A 375 -14.37 24.68 -4.54
N PRO A 376 -14.21 26.01 -4.43
CA PRO A 376 -13.21 26.60 -3.55
C PRO A 376 -13.48 26.30 -2.08
N VAL A 377 -12.42 26.00 -1.32
CA VAL A 377 -12.48 25.75 0.12
C VAL A 377 -11.85 26.90 0.89
N LYS A 378 -12.73 27.76 1.43
CA LYS A 378 -12.37 28.88 2.30
C LYS A 378 -12.19 28.40 3.74
N LEU A 379 -10.95 28.06 4.10
CA LEU A 379 -10.56 27.55 5.43
C LEU A 379 -11.04 28.47 6.57
N GLU A 380 -11.02 29.78 6.36
CA GLU A 380 -11.47 30.81 7.29
C GLU A 380 -12.97 30.78 7.56
N THR A 381 -13.77 30.25 6.63
CA THR A 381 -15.24 30.18 6.74
C THR A 381 -15.76 28.81 7.14
N LEU A 382 -14.89 27.81 7.32
CA LEU A 382 -15.29 26.49 7.81
C LEU A 382 -16.06 26.61 9.14
N SER A 383 -17.05 25.75 9.33
CA SER A 383 -17.78 25.66 10.60
C SER A 383 -16.84 25.35 11.76
N LYS A 384 -17.23 25.70 13.00
CA LYS A 384 -16.41 25.42 14.19
C LYS A 384 -16.07 23.92 14.31
N GLU A 385 -17.03 23.06 13.99
CA GLU A 385 -16.86 21.60 13.99
C GLU A 385 -15.85 21.14 12.94
N LYS A 386 -16.01 21.57 11.67
CA LYS A 386 -15.06 21.23 10.60
C LYS A 386 -13.65 21.72 10.90
N LYS A 387 -13.51 22.94 11.44
CA LYS A 387 -12.20 23.47 11.87
C LYS A 387 -11.57 22.60 12.95
N ALA A 388 -12.33 22.24 13.99
CA ALA A 388 -11.83 21.38 15.05
C ALA A 388 -11.40 20.00 14.53
N LYS A 389 -12.21 19.39 13.66
CA LYS A 389 -11.90 18.09 13.03
C LYS A 389 -10.66 18.16 12.13
N LEU A 390 -10.54 19.22 11.32
CA LEU A 390 -9.36 19.48 10.50
C LEU A 390 -8.10 19.68 11.35
N SER A 391 -8.17 20.47 12.42
CA SER A 391 -7.06 20.66 13.34
C SER A 391 -6.65 19.34 14.03
N LYS A 392 -7.61 18.52 14.44
CA LYS A 392 -7.34 17.19 15.01
C LYS A 392 -6.61 16.29 14.01
N LYS A 393 -7.06 16.26 12.74
CA LYS A 393 -6.40 15.51 11.67
C LYS A 393 -4.98 16.02 11.39
N ILE A 394 -4.79 17.34 11.31
CA ILE A 394 -3.47 17.96 11.15
C ILE A 394 -2.52 17.53 12.26
N GLU A 395 -2.98 17.53 13.51
CA GLU A 395 -2.14 17.15 14.64
C GLU A 395 -1.82 15.65 14.64
N ALA A 396 -2.81 14.79 14.36
CA ALA A 396 -2.58 13.35 14.21
C ALA A 396 -1.56 13.04 13.11
N ASP A 397 -1.68 13.72 11.96
CA ASP A 397 -0.80 13.52 10.80
C ASP A 397 0.64 14.01 11.02
N LYS A 398 0.89 14.88 12.01
CA LYS A 398 2.26 15.24 12.44
C LYS A 398 2.91 14.13 13.28
N GLN A 399 2.10 13.36 14.01
CA GLN A 399 2.57 12.30 14.90
C GLN A 399 2.85 11.01 14.13
N SER A 400 1.94 10.63 13.23
CA SER A 400 2.14 9.48 12.34
C SER A 400 1.40 9.67 11.03
N ASN A 401 2.04 9.24 9.95
CA ASN A 401 1.41 9.03 8.66
C ASN A 401 1.85 7.65 8.18
N PRO A 402 1.04 6.59 8.36
CA PRO A 402 1.52 5.23 8.27
C PRO A 402 2.13 4.87 6.91
N MET A 403 1.57 5.35 5.79
CA MET A 403 2.14 5.06 4.47
C MET A 403 3.49 5.76 4.28
N LEU A 404 3.59 7.02 4.70
CA LEU A 404 4.85 7.75 4.64
C LEU A 404 5.89 7.18 5.60
N ASP A 405 5.50 6.77 6.81
CA ASP A 405 6.38 6.12 7.79
C ASP A 405 6.94 4.80 7.24
N LYS A 406 6.09 3.98 6.58
CA LYS A 406 6.52 2.78 5.85
C LYS A 406 7.53 3.10 4.75
N ILE A 407 7.28 4.11 3.93
CA ILE A 407 8.23 4.51 2.87
C ILE A 407 9.57 4.95 3.49
N GLY A 408 9.52 5.73 4.57
CA GLY A 408 10.70 6.17 5.29
C GLY A 408 11.51 5.03 5.91
N ASP A 409 10.85 4.00 6.45
CA ASP A 409 11.49 2.77 6.93
C ASP A 409 12.21 2.05 5.77
N ALA A 410 11.51 1.83 4.65
CA ALA A 410 12.07 1.15 3.48
C ALA A 410 13.28 1.88 2.88
N THR A 411 13.25 3.22 2.79
CA THR A 411 14.39 4.04 2.33
C THR A 411 15.59 3.91 3.28
N ARG A 412 15.38 3.91 4.61
CA ARG A 412 16.48 3.72 5.57
C ARG A 412 17.14 2.35 5.47
N GLU A 413 16.40 1.35 5.01
CA GLU A 413 16.88 -0.01 4.78
C GLU A 413 17.51 -0.23 3.40
N GLY A 414 17.52 0.79 2.54
CA GLY A 414 18.10 0.72 1.19
C GLY A 414 17.26 -0.09 0.20
N ILE A 415 15.95 -0.24 0.47
CA ILE A 415 15.01 -0.93 -0.42
C ILE A 415 14.45 0.03 -1.49
N LEU A 416 14.30 1.31 -1.13
CA LEU A 416 13.79 2.39 -1.97
C LEU A 416 14.79 3.52 -2.16
#